data_AF-A0A1M6Z6N8-F1
#
_entry.id   AF-A0A1M6Z6N8-F1
#
_cell.length_a   1.000
_cell.length_b   1.000
_cell.length_c   1.000
_cell.angle_alpha   90.00
_cell.angle_beta   90.00
_cell.angle_gamma   90.00
#
_symmetry.space_group_name_H-M   'P 1'
#
loop_
_entity.id
_entity.type
_entity.pdbx_description
1 polymer ?
#
loop_
_entity_poly.entity_id
_entity_poly.type
_entity_poly.pdbx_seq_one_letter_code
_entity_poly.pdbx_strand_id
1 'polypeptide(L)' 'MYLLVSAALFAIFALNVAIGSFGGKPFLGDVGEMLLLFATSLTFVAAILKSESVRRQGKK' A
#
# COMPACT_ATOMS: atom_id res chain seq x y z
N MET A 1 -5.39 -11.16 5.69
CA MET A 1 -5.93 -10.88 4.34
C MET A 1 -5.87 -9.40 3.97
N TYR A 2 -6.40 -8.46 4.76
CA TYR A 2 -6.34 -7.02 4.42
C TYR A 2 -4.93 -6.42 4.30
N LEU A 3 -3.97 -6.91 5.10
CA LEU A 3 -2.55 -6.50 5.01
C LEU A 3 -1.87 -6.92 3.69
N LEU A 4 -2.35 -7.99 3.04
CA LEU A 4 -1.80 -8.41 1.74
C LEU A 4 -2.15 -7.40 0.64
N VAL A 5 -3.33 -6.76 0.74
CA VAL A 5 -3.74 -5.74 -0.22
C VAL A 5 -2.84 -4.50 -0.11
N SER A 6 -2.59 -4.00 1.11
CA SER A 6 -1.65 -2.90 1.29
C SER A 6 -0.23 -3.26 0.87
N ALA A 7 0.21 -4.49 1.14
CA ALA A 7 1.53 -4.95 0.70
C ALA A 7 1.65 -5.01 -0.83
N ALA A 8 0.62 -5.48 -1.52
CA ALA A 8 0.58 -5.52 -2.99
C ALA A 8 0.62 -4.10 -3.60
N LEU A 9 -0.19 -3.17 -3.09
CA LEU A 9 -0.18 -1.77 -3.54
C LEU A 9 1.19 -1.12 -3.32
N PHE A 10 1.79 -1.37 -2.14
CA PHE A 10 3.14 -0.89 -1.84
C PHE A 10 4.19 -1.48 -2.78
N ALA A 11 4.10 -2.77 -3.11
CA ALA A 11 5.02 -3.41 -4.04
C ALA A 11 4.91 -2.80 -5.46
N ILE A 12 3.69 -2.51 -5.92
CA ILE A 12 3.46 -1.83 -7.22
C ILE A 12 4.13 -0.45 -7.22
N PHE A 13 3.95 0.33 -6.15
CA PHE A 13 4.62 1.62 -5.97
C PHE A 13 6.14 1.48 -6.00
N ALA A 14 6.69 0.57 -5.21
CA ALA A 14 8.14 0.36 -5.10
C ALA A 14 8.76 -0.08 -6.44
N LEU A 15 8.06 -0.92 -7.20
CA LEU A 15 8.50 -1.33 -8.54
C LEU A 15 8.46 -0.17 -9.54
N ASN A 16 7.42 0.68 -9.52
CA ASN A 16 7.36 1.84 -10.39
C ASN A 16 8.52 2.81 -10.13
N VAL A 17 8.78 3.13 -8.85
CA VAL A 17 9.89 3.98 -8.42
C VAL A 17 11.23 3.36 -8.82
N ALA A 18 11.40 2.06 -8.61
CA ALA A 18 12.63 1.36 -9.00
C ALA A 18 12.89 1.47 -10.51
N ILE A 19 11.87 1.23 -11.34
CA ILE A 19 11.98 1.36 -12.81
C ILE A 19 12.41 2.78 -13.18
N GLY A 20 11.78 3.81 -12.61
CA GLY A 20 12.14 5.20 -12.85
C GLY A 20 13.56 5.54 -12.38
N SER A 21 13.97 5.06 -11.21
CA SER A 21 15.30 5.30 -10.64
C SER A 21 16.44 4.67 -11.46
N PHE A 22 16.18 3.56 -12.16
CA PHE A 22 17.16 2.93 -13.06
C PHE A 22 17.17 3.54 -14.47
N GLY A 23 16.45 4.64 -14.71
CA GLY A 23 16.37 5.29 -16.02
C GLY A 23 15.39 4.61 -17.00
N GLY A 24 14.57 3.69 -16.50
CA GLY A 24 13.45 3.13 -17.26
C GLY A 24 12.30 4.12 -17.41
N LYS A 25 11.28 3.75 -18.19
CA LYS A 25 10.05 4.52 -18.34
C LYS A 25 8.97 3.95 -17.41
N PRO A 26 8.77 4.50 -16.20
CA PRO A 26 7.73 4.05 -15.30
C PRO A 26 6.34 4.27 -15.90
N PHE A 27 5.36 3.47 -15.46
CA PHE A 27 3.99 3.54 -15.97
C PHE A 27 3.14 4.56 -15.21
N LEU A 28 3.49 4.88 -13.95
CA LEU A 28 2.98 6.02 -13.20
C LEU A 28 4.01 7.15 -13.22
N GLY A 29 3.56 8.39 -13.43
CA GLY A 29 4.34 9.59 -13.15
C GLY A 29 4.14 10.05 -11.70
N ASP A 30 4.82 11.12 -11.30
CA ASP A 30 4.91 11.61 -9.91
C ASP A 30 3.56 11.73 -9.20
N VAL A 31 2.54 12.30 -9.86
CA VAL A 31 1.18 12.44 -9.30
C VAL A 31 0.53 11.06 -9.09
N GLY A 32 0.73 10.14 -10.04
CA GLY A 32 0.21 8.77 -9.94
C GLY A 32 0.87 7.98 -8.81
N GLU A 33 2.19 8.14 -8.65
CA GLU A 33 2.93 7.55 -7.53
C GLU A 33 2.45 8.09 -6.17
N MET A 34 2.25 9.41 -6.07
CA MET A 34 1.73 10.05 -4.86
C MET A 34 0.33 9.52 -4.49
N LEU A 35 -0.58 9.40 -5.47
CA LEU A 35 -1.92 8.85 -5.27
C LEU A 35 -1.89 7.37 -4.88
N LEU A 36 -1.02 6.57 -5.51
CA LEU A 36 -0.86 5.15 -5.18
C LEU A 36 -0.32 4.97 -3.77
N LEU A 37 0.67 5.76 -3.36
CA LEU A 37 1.22 5.71 -2.01
C LEU A 37 0.17 6.16 -0.97
N PHE A 38 -0.65 7.15 -1.30
CA PHE A 38 -1.78 7.58 -0.47
C PHE A 38 -2.84 6.47 -0.32
N ALA A 39 -3.24 5.81 -1.41
CA ALA A 39 -4.17 4.68 -1.35
C ALA A 39 -3.58 3.49 -0.56
N THR A 40 -2.27 3.26 -0.70
CA THR A 40 -1.53 2.24 0.06
C THR A 40 -1.58 2.52 1.56
N SER A 41 -1.33 3.77 1.98
CA SER A 41 -1.33 4.15 3.40
C SER A 41 -2.72 4.05 4.02
N LEU A 42 -3.77 4.51 3.31
CA LEU A 42 -5.16 4.36 3.75
C LEU A 42 -5.54 2.88 3.93
N THR A 43 -5.20 2.04 2.95
CA THR A 43 -5.48 0.60 3.01
C THR A 43 -4.75 -0.06 4.16
N PHE A 44 -3.48 0.31 4.39
CA PHE A 44 -2.70 -0.19 5.51
C PHE A 44 -3.33 0.18 6.86
N VAL A 45 -3.68 1.45 7.08
CA VAL A 45 -4.33 1.91 8.32
C VAL A 45 -5.65 1.16 8.54
N ALA A 46 -6.50 1.07 7.51
CA ALA A 46 -7.76 0.34 7.59
C ALA A 46 -7.53 -1.16 7.93
N ALA A 47 -6.52 -1.79 7.33
CA ALA A 47 -6.17 -3.17 7.60
C ALA A 47 -5.72 -3.39 9.06
N ILE A 48 -4.91 -2.48 9.60
CA ILE A 48 -4.45 -2.52 11.00
C ILE A 48 -5.62 -2.32 11.95
N LEU A 49 -6.43 -1.28 11.77
CA LEU A 49 -7.60 -1.02 12.62
C LEU A 49 -8.57 -2.22 12.64
N LYS A 50 -8.79 -2.85 11.49
CA LYS A 50 -9.59 -4.08 11.41
C LYS A 50 -8.93 -5.24 12.16
N SER A 51 -7.63 -5.44 12.00
CA SER A 51 -6.90 -6.48 12.73
C SER A 51 -6.95 -6.27 14.24
N GLU A 52 -6.86 -5.03 14.71
CA GLU A 52 -7.00 -4.72 16.13
C GLU A 52 -8.41 -4.96 16.65
N SER A 53 -9.43 -4.54 15.90
CA SER A 53 -10.83 -4.74 16.28
C SER A 53 -11.15 -6.23 16.46
N VAL A 54 -10.73 -7.08 15.52
CA VAL A 54 -10.89 -8.55 15.61
C VAL A 54 -10.21 -9.10 16.88
N ARG A 55 -8.98 -8.66 17.18
CA ARG A 55 -8.24 -9.10 18.38
C ARG A 55 -8.90 -8.65 19.69
N ARG A 56 -9.54 -7.47 19.70
CA ARG A 56 -10.29 -6.98 20.87
C ARG A 56 -11.62 -7.71 21.05
N GLN A 57 -12.30 -8.07 19.96
CA GLN A 57 -13.57 -8.81 20.02
C GLN A 57 -13.38 -10.27 20.47
N GLY A 58 -12.29 -10.93 20.05
CA GLY A 58 -11.95 -12.28 20.51
C GLY A 58 -11.46 -12.39 21.96
N LYS A 59 -11.41 -11.27 22.70
CA LYS A 59 -11.08 -11.21 24.14
C LYS A 59 -12.31 -11.00 25.04
N LYS A 60 -13.52 -10.97 24.48
CA LYS A 60 -14.78 -11.08 25.24
C LYS A 60 -15.15 -12.53 25.43
#